data_AF-C0NU35-F1
#
_entry.id   AF-C0NU35-F1
#
_cell.length_a   1.000
_cell.length_b   1.000
_cell.length_c   1.000
_cell.angle_alpha   90.00
_cell.angle_beta   90.00
_cell.angle_gamma   90.00
#
_symmetry.space_group_name_H-M   'P 1'
#
loop_
_entity.id
_entity.type
_entity.pdbx_description
1 polymer ?
#
loop_
_entity_poly.entity_id
_entity_poly.type
_entity_poly.pdbx_seq_one_letter_code
_entity_poly.pdbx_strand_id
1 'polypeptide(L)'
;MDSPGAKHRSAPVKGTMLQMSTIQSAPYFHSLFQEYQAKKKMNQALLQLLPYLRTNRIPSIFQVAQGHLRIPRIEAKALEDLSSAFYIVDTKPENEMTANDTVPDDQTRHIVPWPLRVLAARLQSIGFGDSRRGIAALYELGLEARKHLSRQVLAGDERDIWKTRLADLGIRVVNSLIEMNDLDAARRSLANLKAPPKEQALTTTRMVLLYLKVGDVETARKLLDNTPIEADGALHCLLDMAEGRYDEAAAGWEALRASHIGHEDAALIIQNLAVCLLYTGKLNESRDLLESLVNNNYSFQSLTFNLATIYELCSEKSRLLKSNLTERIAQQPPSRYRNWEKPNTDFKI
;
A
#
# COMPACT_ATOMS: atom_id res chain seq x y z
N MET A 1 19.48 -35.40 70.10
CA MET A 1 19.35 -34.01 70.55
C MET A 1 18.27 -33.35 69.72
N ASP A 2 17.11 -33.22 70.36
CA ASP A 2 16.04 -32.23 70.23
C ASP A 2 15.32 -31.89 68.90
N SER A 3 14.02 -32.20 68.95
CA SER A 3 12.84 -31.40 68.53
C SER A 3 12.35 -31.42 67.08
N PRO A 4 11.08 -31.86 66.85
CA PRO A 4 10.23 -31.44 65.75
C PRO A 4 9.19 -30.38 66.21
N GLY A 5 8.85 -29.41 65.35
CA GLY A 5 7.97 -28.27 65.70
C GLY A 5 7.18 -27.70 64.51
N ALA A 6 5.96 -27.25 64.78
CA ALA A 6 4.86 -27.07 63.85
C ALA A 6 4.82 -25.74 63.05
N LYS A 7 4.13 -25.81 61.89
CA LYS A 7 3.20 -24.87 61.23
C LYS A 7 3.23 -23.38 61.66
N HIS A 8 3.29 -22.46 60.69
CA HIS A 8 2.27 -21.40 60.50
C HIS A 8 2.43 -20.62 59.17
N ARG A 9 1.28 -20.37 58.52
CA ARG A 9 1.07 -19.58 57.28
C ARG A 9 1.15 -18.07 57.55
N SER A 10 1.61 -17.28 56.57
CA SER A 10 1.32 -15.83 56.45
C SER A 10 1.04 -15.43 55.00
N ALA A 11 0.08 -14.53 54.81
CA ALA A 11 -0.79 -14.30 53.65
C ALA A 11 -0.16 -13.53 52.46
N PRO A 12 -0.76 -13.61 51.24
CA PRO A 12 -0.57 -12.61 50.20
C PRO A 12 -1.66 -11.51 50.27
N VAL A 13 -1.23 -10.29 49.99
CA VAL A 13 -1.98 -9.04 50.01
C VAL A 13 -3.04 -9.00 48.90
N LYS A 14 -4.27 -8.57 49.27
CA LYS A 14 -5.42 -8.35 48.38
C LYS A 14 -5.17 -7.18 47.43
N GLY A 15 -5.03 -7.46 46.14
CA GLY A 15 -5.25 -6.51 45.05
C GLY A 15 -6.54 -6.93 44.32
N THR A 16 -7.56 -6.08 44.39
CA THR A 16 -8.91 -6.33 43.87
C THR A 16 -8.88 -6.55 42.37
N MET A 17 -8.88 -7.83 41.97
CA MET A 17 -9.06 -8.29 40.61
C MET A 17 -10.54 -8.07 40.26
N LEU A 18 -10.86 -6.93 39.64
CA LEU A 18 -12.12 -6.77 38.92
C LEU A 18 -12.12 -7.84 37.81
N GLN A 19 -12.94 -8.86 38.00
CA GLN A 19 -13.08 -10.02 37.13
C GLN A 19 -13.32 -9.60 35.67
N MET A 20 -12.30 -9.73 34.82
CA MET A 20 -12.46 -9.68 33.35
C MET A 20 -13.39 -10.80 32.82
N SER A 21 -13.70 -11.81 33.63
CA SER A 21 -14.64 -12.88 33.28
C SER A 21 -16.10 -12.42 33.19
N THR A 22 -16.45 -11.25 33.72
CA THR A 22 -17.84 -10.74 33.69
C THR A 22 -18.11 -9.85 32.46
N ILE A 23 -17.08 -9.43 31.71
CA ILE A 23 -17.22 -8.64 30.48
C ILE A 23 -17.31 -9.56 29.24
N GLN A 24 -16.75 -10.78 29.30
CA GLN A 24 -16.78 -11.75 28.21
C GLN A 24 -18.13 -12.48 28.03
N SER A 25 -19.06 -12.40 29.01
CA SER A 25 -20.36 -13.07 28.98
C SER A 25 -21.52 -12.18 28.51
N ALA A 26 -21.26 -10.95 28.07
CA ALA A 26 -22.29 -10.10 27.49
C ALA A 26 -22.54 -10.50 26.02
N PRO A 27 -23.78 -10.81 25.59
CA PRO A 27 -24.08 -11.21 24.21
C PRO A 27 -23.67 -10.16 23.16
N TYR A 28 -23.46 -8.91 23.58
CA TYR A 28 -22.95 -7.82 22.74
C TYR A 28 -21.41 -7.77 22.60
N PHE A 29 -20.65 -8.34 23.55
CA PHE A 29 -19.19 -8.26 23.50
C PHE A 29 -18.62 -9.10 22.35
N HIS A 30 -19.21 -10.27 22.10
CA HIS A 30 -18.79 -11.10 20.96
C HIS A 30 -19.12 -10.43 19.62
N SER A 31 -20.30 -9.82 19.46
CA SER A 31 -20.65 -9.12 18.22
C SER A 31 -19.76 -7.89 18.00
N LEU A 32 -19.51 -7.07 19.04
CA LEU A 32 -18.61 -5.91 18.96
C LEU A 32 -17.16 -6.32 18.70
N PHE A 33 -16.69 -7.44 19.27
CA PHE A 33 -15.35 -7.95 18.99
C PHE A 33 -15.23 -8.47 17.56
N GLN A 34 -16.24 -9.18 17.05
CA GLN A 34 -16.27 -9.62 15.64
C GLN A 34 -16.33 -8.41 14.70
N GLU A 35 -17.14 -7.40 15.03
CA GLU A 35 -17.22 -6.13 14.29
C GLU A 35 -15.87 -5.38 14.32
N TYR A 36 -15.18 -5.34 15.46
CA TYR A 36 -13.85 -4.75 15.60
C TYR A 36 -12.80 -5.51 14.78
N GLN A 37 -12.82 -6.84 14.81
CA GLN A 37 -11.91 -7.67 14.00
C GLN A 37 -12.22 -7.54 12.50
N ALA A 38 -13.48 -7.43 12.11
CA ALA A 38 -13.91 -7.15 10.75
C ALA A 38 -13.43 -5.76 10.30
N LYS A 39 -13.60 -4.72 11.13
CA LYS A 39 -13.07 -3.36 10.90
C LYS A 39 -11.56 -3.34 10.76
N LYS A 40 -10.83 -4.08 11.61
CA LYS A 40 -9.36 -4.18 11.56
C LYS A 40 -8.88 -4.89 10.30
N LYS A 41 -9.47 -6.05 9.97
CA LYS A 41 -9.15 -6.82 8.76
C LYS A 41 -9.54 -6.09 7.48
N MET A 42 -10.57 -5.25 7.52
CA MET A 42 -10.97 -4.46 6.36
C MET A 42 -10.21 -3.15 6.22
N ASN A 43 -9.73 -2.54 7.30
CA ASN A 43 -8.68 -1.52 7.19
C ASN A 43 -7.43 -2.10 6.52
N GLN A 44 -7.10 -3.37 6.80
CA GLN A 44 -6.11 -4.14 6.04
C GLN A 44 -6.50 -4.39 4.57
N ALA A 45 -7.79 -4.50 4.24
CA ALA A 45 -8.27 -4.62 2.86
C ALA A 45 -8.24 -3.27 2.10
N LEU A 46 -8.60 -2.16 2.77
CA LEU A 46 -8.40 -0.78 2.29
C LEU A 46 -6.92 -0.52 2.04
N LEU A 47 -6.02 -1.10 2.85
CA LEU A 47 -4.57 -1.10 2.65
C LEU A 47 -4.12 -1.71 1.32
N GLN A 48 -4.92 -2.57 0.67
CA GLN A 48 -4.58 -3.22 -0.61
C GLN A 48 -5.05 -2.49 -1.89
N LEU A 49 -5.66 -1.30 -1.79
CA LEU A 49 -5.96 -0.42 -2.94
C LEU A 49 -4.71 0.22 -3.61
N LEU A 50 -3.52 -0.36 -3.41
CA LEU A 50 -2.24 0.07 -3.97
C LEU A 50 -2.12 0.12 -5.52
N PRO A 51 -3.01 -0.49 -6.34
CA PRO A 51 -2.98 -0.25 -7.78
C PRO A 51 -3.25 1.20 -8.21
N TYR A 52 -3.74 2.08 -7.33
CA TYR A 52 -4.06 3.49 -7.61
C TYR A 52 -2.86 4.46 -7.66
N LEU A 53 -1.61 3.98 -7.62
CA LEU A 53 -0.44 4.82 -7.94
C LEU A 53 -0.21 5.02 -9.46
N ARG A 54 -1.16 4.60 -10.32
CA ARG A 54 -1.12 4.75 -11.79
C ARG A 54 -1.53 6.16 -12.24
N THR A 55 -0.53 6.98 -12.59
CA THR A 55 -0.52 7.74 -13.86
C THR A 55 0.94 7.89 -14.30
N ASN A 56 1.44 6.86 -14.98
CA ASN A 56 2.42 7.03 -16.04
C ASN A 56 2.03 6.04 -17.13
N ARG A 57 2.03 6.51 -18.38
CA ARG A 57 1.69 5.78 -19.61
C ARG A 57 2.65 4.61 -19.88
N ILE A 58 2.72 3.64 -18.97
CA ILE A 58 3.29 2.32 -19.19
C ILE A 58 2.28 1.33 -18.60
N PRO A 59 1.41 0.74 -19.44
CA PRO A 59 0.60 -0.40 -19.01
C PRO A 59 1.54 -1.57 -18.69
N SER A 60 1.24 -2.30 -17.62
CA SER A 60 1.90 -3.54 -17.13
C SER A 60 3.13 -3.39 -16.21
N ILE A 61 3.11 -4.13 -15.09
CA ILE A 61 4.12 -4.42 -14.03
C ILE A 61 3.68 -4.04 -12.59
N PHE A 62 2.96 -2.92 -12.38
CA PHE A 62 2.73 -2.41 -11.00
C PHE A 62 1.63 -3.07 -10.16
N GLN A 63 0.80 -3.94 -10.75
CA GLN A 63 -0.26 -4.67 -10.03
C GLN A 63 0.28 -5.94 -9.32
N VAL A 64 1.52 -6.33 -9.63
CA VAL A 64 2.13 -7.62 -9.25
C VAL A 64 2.61 -7.68 -7.77
N ALA A 65 2.72 -6.56 -7.07
CA ALA A 65 3.56 -6.49 -5.87
C ALA A 65 2.97 -6.98 -4.54
N GLN A 66 1.65 -7.14 -4.40
CA GLN A 66 1.05 -7.43 -3.08
C GLN A 66 0.89 -8.93 -2.76
N GLY A 67 1.12 -9.82 -3.74
CA GLY A 67 1.11 -11.28 -3.55
C GLY A 67 2.24 -12.05 -4.24
N HIS A 68 3.04 -11.42 -5.12
CA HIS A 68 3.98 -12.12 -6.01
C HIS A 68 5.41 -11.63 -5.83
N LEU A 69 6.18 -12.29 -4.96
CA LEU A 69 7.60 -11.96 -4.77
C LEU A 69 8.48 -12.46 -5.93
N ARG A 70 8.02 -13.43 -6.74
CA ARG A 70 8.86 -14.11 -7.76
C ARG A 70 9.27 -13.22 -8.93
N ILE A 71 8.32 -12.54 -9.58
CA ILE A 71 8.61 -11.73 -10.77
C ILE A 71 9.49 -10.53 -10.41
N PRO A 72 9.15 -9.70 -9.40
CA PRO A 72 9.99 -8.58 -9.00
C PRO A 72 11.39 -9.02 -8.56
N ARG A 73 11.51 -10.23 -7.98
CA ARG A 73 12.82 -10.80 -7.61
C ARG A 73 13.66 -11.18 -8.83
N ILE A 74 13.06 -11.77 -9.87
CA ILE A 74 13.77 -12.12 -11.10
C ILE A 74 14.20 -10.83 -11.80
N GLU A 75 13.31 -9.84 -11.91
CA GLU A 75 13.62 -8.54 -12.51
C GLU A 75 14.70 -7.80 -11.72
N ALA A 76 14.61 -7.74 -10.39
CA ALA A 76 15.63 -7.13 -9.55
C ALA A 76 16.99 -7.84 -9.67
N LYS A 77 17.00 -9.16 -9.83
CA LYS A 77 18.24 -9.92 -10.10
C LYS A 77 18.80 -9.62 -11.49
N ALA A 78 17.96 -9.49 -12.51
CA ALA A 78 18.37 -9.19 -13.87
C ALA A 78 18.94 -7.77 -14.02
N LEU A 79 18.50 -6.83 -13.18
CA LEU A 79 19.04 -5.47 -13.12
C LEU A 79 20.36 -5.37 -12.34
N GLU A 80 20.75 -6.43 -11.62
CA GLU A 80 21.95 -6.48 -10.77
C GLU A 80 22.06 -5.26 -9.84
N ASP A 81 23.29 -4.74 -9.67
CA ASP A 81 23.56 -3.56 -8.87
C ASP A 81 23.71 -2.31 -9.75
N LEU A 82 22.59 -1.64 -9.99
CA LEU A 82 22.56 -0.36 -10.70
C LEU A 82 23.24 0.79 -9.94
N SER A 83 23.65 0.59 -8.68
CA SER A 83 24.41 1.58 -7.90
C SER A 83 25.93 1.41 -8.04
N SER A 84 26.38 0.41 -8.78
CA SER A 84 27.80 0.16 -9.06
C SER A 84 28.45 1.37 -9.73
N ALA A 85 29.70 1.66 -9.32
CA ALA A 85 30.55 2.69 -9.92
C ALA A 85 30.75 2.49 -11.44
N PHE A 86 30.52 1.28 -11.96
CA PHE A 86 30.53 0.98 -13.40
C PHE A 86 29.56 1.85 -14.21
N TYR A 87 28.46 2.30 -13.60
CA TYR A 87 27.46 3.13 -14.25
C TYR A 87 27.70 4.64 -14.10
N ILE A 88 28.83 5.02 -13.51
CA ILE A 88 29.21 6.41 -13.29
C ILE A 88 30.32 6.75 -14.29
N VAL A 89 30.07 7.74 -15.14
CA VAL A 89 31.00 8.20 -16.18
C VAL A 89 31.44 9.62 -15.88
N ASP A 90 32.73 9.87 -16.04
CA ASP A 90 33.30 11.21 -15.96
C ASP A 90 32.87 12.05 -17.17
N THR A 91 32.39 13.27 -16.92
CA THR A 91 31.94 14.19 -17.95
C THR A 91 33.09 14.98 -18.58
N LYS A 92 34.33 14.80 -18.10
CA LYS A 92 35.52 15.39 -18.72
C LYS A 92 36.04 14.48 -19.83
N PRO A 93 36.43 15.03 -21.00
CA PRO A 93 37.11 14.25 -22.02
C PRO A 93 38.46 13.76 -21.50
N GLU A 94 38.80 12.50 -21.80
CA GLU A 94 40.01 11.77 -21.35
C GLU A 94 41.32 12.54 -21.58
N ASN A 95 41.33 13.53 -22.48
CA ASN A 95 42.50 14.35 -22.83
C ASN A 95 42.94 15.36 -21.76
N GLU A 96 42.19 15.55 -20.67
CA GLU A 96 42.54 16.46 -19.56
C GLU A 96 42.83 15.74 -18.22
N MET A 97 42.77 14.41 -18.16
CA MET A 97 43.03 13.66 -16.93
C MET A 97 44.53 13.46 -16.73
N THR A 98 45.13 14.20 -15.79
CA THR A 98 46.46 13.83 -15.27
C THR A 98 46.33 12.73 -14.22
N ALA A 99 47.31 11.81 -14.15
CA ALA A 99 47.24 10.59 -13.34
C ALA A 99 47.04 10.79 -11.82
N ASN A 100 47.01 12.03 -11.32
CA ASN A 100 46.81 12.39 -9.91
C ASN A 100 45.58 13.28 -9.67
N ASP A 101 44.73 13.52 -10.68
CA ASP A 101 43.52 14.31 -10.48
C ASP A 101 42.42 13.44 -9.86
N THR A 102 42.21 13.58 -8.54
CA THR A 102 40.91 13.25 -7.93
C THR A 102 39.84 14.09 -8.62
N VAL A 103 39.08 13.47 -9.52
CA VAL A 103 37.98 14.12 -10.25
C VAL A 103 37.02 14.71 -9.21
N PRO A 104 36.79 16.03 -9.20
CA PRO A 104 35.77 16.61 -8.35
C PRO A 104 34.45 15.96 -8.72
N ASP A 105 33.73 15.45 -7.73
CA ASP A 105 32.45 14.73 -7.89
C ASP A 105 31.41 15.45 -8.78
N ASP A 106 31.58 16.77 -8.93
CA ASP A 106 30.80 17.61 -9.83
C ASP A 106 30.82 17.15 -11.29
N GLN A 107 31.83 16.38 -11.70
CA GLN A 107 32.04 15.90 -13.07
C GLN A 107 31.64 14.44 -13.27
N THR A 108 30.91 13.83 -12.34
CA THR A 108 30.43 12.46 -12.51
C THR A 108 28.96 12.43 -12.90
N ARG A 109 28.60 11.58 -13.86
CA ARG A 109 27.20 11.39 -14.31
C ARG A 109 26.83 9.92 -14.28
N HIS A 110 25.68 9.64 -13.67
CA HIS A 110 25.06 8.32 -13.73
C HIS A 110 24.44 8.07 -15.11
N ILE A 111 24.86 7.00 -15.81
CA ILE A 111 24.35 6.68 -17.16
C ILE A 111 22.93 6.10 -17.13
N VAL A 112 22.57 5.40 -16.05
CA VAL A 112 21.24 4.81 -15.89
C VAL A 112 20.18 5.90 -15.62
N PRO A 113 19.08 5.94 -16.39
CA PRO A 113 18.00 6.90 -16.19
C PRO A 113 17.41 6.86 -14.78
N TRP A 114 17.10 8.04 -14.23
CA TRP A 114 16.53 8.19 -12.88
C TRP A 114 15.28 7.31 -12.62
N PRO A 115 14.28 7.25 -13.52
CA PRO A 115 13.09 6.42 -13.26
C PRO A 115 13.41 4.93 -13.11
N LEU A 116 14.43 4.42 -13.83
CA LEU A 116 14.84 3.02 -13.74
C LEU A 116 15.54 2.72 -12.42
N ARG A 117 16.36 3.66 -11.90
CA ARG A 117 16.99 3.53 -10.59
C ARG A 117 15.97 3.49 -9.45
N VAL A 118 14.98 4.38 -9.51
CA VAL A 118 13.86 4.40 -8.54
C VAL A 118 13.03 3.11 -8.64
N LEU A 119 12.79 2.61 -9.86
CA LEU A 119 12.09 1.34 -10.08
C LEU A 119 12.89 0.16 -9.51
N ALA A 120 14.20 0.11 -9.72
CA ALA A 120 15.07 -0.94 -9.21
C ALA A 120 15.04 -1.02 -7.67
N ALA A 121 15.12 0.13 -6.99
CA ALA A 121 14.97 0.21 -5.53
C ALA A 121 13.64 -0.41 -5.06
N ARG A 122 12.55 -0.16 -5.80
CA ARG A 122 11.24 -0.72 -5.51
C ARG A 122 11.15 -2.23 -5.81
N LEU A 123 11.72 -2.69 -6.91
CA LEU A 123 11.77 -4.12 -7.27
C LEU A 123 12.58 -4.93 -6.28
N GLN A 124 13.70 -4.40 -5.76
CA GLN A 124 14.47 -5.04 -4.70
C GLN A 124 13.64 -5.16 -3.41
N SER A 125 12.98 -4.07 -3.01
CA SER A 125 12.10 -4.05 -1.83
C SER A 125 11.02 -5.13 -1.90
N ILE A 126 10.30 -5.20 -3.04
CA ILE A 126 9.21 -6.16 -3.23
C ILE A 126 9.78 -7.57 -3.42
N GLY A 127 10.73 -7.76 -4.35
CA GLY A 127 11.21 -9.08 -4.76
C GLY A 127 11.89 -9.87 -3.66
N PHE A 128 12.58 -9.19 -2.73
CA PHE A 128 13.19 -9.83 -1.57
C PHE A 128 12.31 -9.78 -0.31
N GLY A 129 11.14 -9.13 -0.37
CA GLY A 129 10.27 -8.91 0.79
C GLY A 129 10.95 -8.10 1.90
N ASP A 130 11.95 -7.29 1.55
CA ASP A 130 12.77 -6.53 2.49
C ASP A 130 12.59 -5.03 2.24
N SER A 131 11.57 -4.46 2.88
CA SER A 131 11.25 -3.04 2.78
C SER A 131 12.37 -2.13 3.32
N ARG A 132 13.23 -2.62 4.22
CA ARG A 132 14.37 -1.84 4.73
C ARG A 132 15.40 -1.58 3.63
N ARG A 133 15.66 -2.56 2.77
CA ARG A 133 16.54 -2.38 1.59
C ARG A 133 15.96 -1.33 0.63
N GLY A 134 14.65 -1.37 0.40
CA GLY A 134 13.95 -0.38 -0.40
C GLY A 134 14.14 1.04 0.14
N ILE A 135 13.94 1.21 1.45
CA ILE A 135 14.13 2.49 2.14
C ILE A 135 15.59 2.96 2.02
N ALA A 136 16.57 2.09 2.30
CA ALA A 136 17.98 2.43 2.18
C ALA A 136 18.33 2.92 0.77
N ALA A 137 17.92 2.19 -0.28
CA ALA A 137 18.14 2.59 -1.66
C ALA A 137 17.47 3.93 -2.02
N LEU A 138 16.27 4.21 -1.49
CA LEU A 138 15.61 5.50 -1.68
C LEU A 138 16.34 6.65 -0.96
N TYR A 139 16.94 6.39 0.22
CA TYR A 139 17.76 7.38 0.91
C TYR A 139 19.07 7.67 0.16
N GLU A 140 19.73 6.67 -0.42
CA GLU A 140 20.93 6.88 -1.25
C GLU A 140 20.62 7.76 -2.47
N LEU A 141 19.53 7.47 -3.21
CA LEU A 141 19.05 8.34 -4.29
C LEU A 141 18.68 9.74 -3.77
N GLY A 142 18.15 9.83 -2.55
CA GLY A 142 17.83 11.11 -1.90
C GLY A 142 19.08 11.92 -1.57
N LEU A 143 20.18 11.29 -1.16
CA LEU A 143 21.46 11.93 -0.91
C LEU A 143 22.06 12.47 -2.22
N GLU A 144 22.03 11.69 -3.31
CA GLU A 144 22.41 12.15 -4.65
C GLU A 144 21.61 13.40 -5.05
N ALA A 145 20.28 13.35 -4.94
CA ALA A 145 19.43 14.48 -5.29
C ALA A 145 19.74 15.74 -4.45
N ARG A 146 20.00 15.57 -3.14
CA ARG A 146 20.40 16.69 -2.26
C ARG A 146 21.77 17.23 -2.62
N LYS A 147 22.71 16.37 -3.02
CA LYS A 147 24.05 16.76 -3.48
C LYS A 147 23.96 17.62 -4.73
N HIS A 148 23.17 17.23 -5.73
CA HIS A 148 22.89 18.07 -6.90
C HIS A 148 22.27 19.40 -6.49
N LEU A 149 21.23 19.40 -5.65
CA LEU A 149 20.58 20.64 -5.18
C LEU A 149 21.49 21.59 -4.38
N SER A 150 22.59 21.08 -3.81
CA SER A 150 23.58 21.90 -3.09
C SER A 150 24.60 22.59 -4.01
N ARG A 151 24.68 22.18 -5.29
CA ARG A 151 25.56 22.80 -6.29
C ARG A 151 25.07 24.23 -6.57
N GLN A 152 25.99 25.20 -6.49
CA GLN A 152 25.66 26.63 -6.60
C GLN A 152 25.25 27.03 -8.03
N VAL A 153 25.67 26.27 -9.04
CA VAL A 153 25.51 26.58 -10.46
C VAL A 153 24.63 25.53 -11.13
N LEU A 154 23.35 25.46 -10.74
CA LEU A 154 22.35 24.71 -11.49
C LEU A 154 21.46 25.69 -12.26
N ALA A 155 21.20 25.39 -13.54
CA ALA A 155 20.14 26.06 -14.29
C ALA A 155 18.80 25.88 -13.56
N GLY A 156 17.91 26.88 -13.64
CA GLY A 156 16.61 26.87 -12.94
C GLY A 156 15.81 25.60 -13.17
N ASP A 157 15.72 25.18 -14.44
CA ASP A 157 15.01 23.96 -14.86
C ASP A 157 15.59 22.69 -14.22
N GLU A 158 16.92 22.57 -14.18
CA GLU A 158 17.58 21.40 -13.58
C GLU A 158 17.33 21.34 -12.07
N ARG A 159 17.38 22.49 -11.41
CA ARG A 159 17.08 22.59 -9.98
C ARG A 159 15.64 22.15 -9.68
N ASP A 160 14.68 22.52 -10.53
CA ASP A 160 13.28 22.13 -10.35
C ASP A 160 13.03 20.63 -10.63
N ILE A 161 13.77 20.04 -11.57
CA ILE A 161 13.81 18.58 -11.78
C ILE A 161 14.27 17.88 -10.50
N TRP A 162 15.39 18.32 -9.90
CA TRP A 162 15.91 17.69 -8.68
C TRP A 162 15.00 17.88 -7.45
N LYS A 163 14.33 19.04 -7.32
CA LYS A 163 13.30 19.24 -6.29
C LYS A 163 12.13 18.27 -6.46
N THR A 164 11.65 18.10 -7.69
CA THR A 164 10.54 17.19 -8.02
C THR A 164 10.93 15.74 -7.72
N ARG A 165 12.14 15.33 -8.09
CA ARG A 165 12.69 14.01 -7.77
C ARG A 165 12.77 13.78 -6.26
N LEU A 166 13.26 14.75 -5.50
CA LEU A 166 13.36 14.64 -4.04
C LEU A 166 11.98 14.54 -3.37
N ALA A 167 10.99 15.28 -3.88
CA ALA A 167 9.61 15.18 -3.40
C ALA A 167 8.98 13.80 -3.69
N ASP A 168 9.18 13.26 -4.90
CA ASP A 168 8.71 11.91 -5.27
C ASP A 168 9.36 10.82 -4.41
N LEU A 169 10.66 10.93 -4.12
CA LEU A 169 11.35 10.02 -3.19
C LEU A 169 10.76 10.08 -1.78
N GLY A 170 10.44 11.27 -1.28
CA GLY A 170 9.81 11.45 0.03
C GLY A 170 8.49 10.68 0.16
N ILE A 171 7.62 10.77 -0.86
CA ILE A 171 6.36 10.02 -0.92
C ILE A 171 6.60 8.51 -0.94
N ARG A 172 7.61 8.04 -1.69
CA ARG A 172 7.97 6.61 -1.76
C ARG A 172 8.50 6.07 -0.44
N VAL A 173 9.34 6.84 0.27
CA VAL A 173 9.84 6.48 1.59
C VAL A 173 8.68 6.32 2.58
N VAL A 174 7.72 7.25 2.59
CA VAL A 174 6.51 7.14 3.42
C VAL A 174 5.74 5.86 3.09
N ASN A 175 5.55 5.55 1.80
CA ASN A 175 4.89 4.31 1.39
C ASN A 175 5.63 3.05 1.91
N SER A 176 6.96 3.01 1.80
CA SER A 176 7.76 1.89 2.32
C SER A 176 7.73 1.78 3.84
N LEU A 177 7.64 2.89 4.57
CA LEU A 177 7.46 2.89 6.04
C LEU A 177 6.11 2.29 6.44
N ILE A 178 5.05 2.62 5.70
CA ILE A 178 3.71 2.03 5.92
C ILE A 178 3.73 0.51 5.67
N GLU A 179 4.43 0.06 4.62
CA GLU A 179 4.58 -1.37 4.34
C GLU A 179 5.38 -2.11 5.43
N MET A 180 6.30 -1.43 6.12
CA MET A 180 6.98 -1.94 7.31
C MET A 180 6.14 -1.88 8.58
N ASN A 181 4.91 -1.35 8.50
CA ASN A 181 4.04 -1.09 9.65
C ASN A 181 4.64 -0.09 10.67
N ASP A 182 5.61 0.75 10.26
CA ASP A 182 6.14 1.86 11.05
C ASP A 182 5.33 3.14 10.77
N LEU A 183 4.09 3.14 11.28
CA LEU A 183 3.12 4.20 11.00
C LEU A 183 3.51 5.54 11.66
N ASP A 184 4.23 5.50 12.78
CA ASP A 184 4.70 6.70 13.49
C ASP A 184 5.82 7.41 12.73
N ALA A 185 6.78 6.67 12.15
CA ALA A 185 7.78 7.24 11.25
C ALA A 185 7.15 7.72 9.95
N ALA A 186 6.18 6.97 9.40
CA ALA A 186 5.45 7.39 8.20
C ALA A 186 4.71 8.73 8.44
N ARG A 187 3.98 8.87 9.55
CA ARG A 187 3.27 10.11 9.92
C ARG A 187 4.21 11.31 10.00
N ARG A 188 5.31 11.19 10.74
CA ARG A 188 6.30 12.27 10.89
C ARG A 188 6.95 12.63 9.56
N SER A 189 7.29 11.62 8.75
CA SER A 189 7.89 11.84 7.43
C SER A 189 6.93 12.54 6.47
N LEU A 190 5.65 12.15 6.50
CA LEU A 190 4.60 12.73 5.66
C LEU A 190 4.29 14.18 6.06
N ALA A 191 4.27 14.50 7.36
CA ALA A 191 4.09 15.87 7.87
C ALA A 191 5.24 16.82 7.46
N ASN A 192 6.44 16.29 7.21
CA ASN A 192 7.59 17.07 6.74
C ASN A 192 7.58 17.30 5.20
N LEU A 193 6.69 16.63 4.46
CA LEU A 193 6.54 16.87 3.02
C LEU A 193 5.72 18.15 2.80
N LYS A 194 6.17 18.97 1.85
CA LYS A 194 5.42 20.17 1.45
C LYS A 194 4.14 19.74 0.75
N ALA A 195 3.06 20.51 0.97
CA ALA A 195 1.84 20.35 0.20
C ALA A 195 2.16 20.50 -1.31
N PRO A 196 1.66 19.59 -2.15
CA PRO A 196 1.91 19.63 -3.58
C PRO A 196 1.26 20.88 -4.20
N PRO A 197 1.87 21.47 -5.25
CA PRO A 197 1.18 22.49 -6.05
C PRO A 197 -0.15 21.94 -6.59
N LYS A 198 -1.17 22.80 -6.72
CA LYS A 198 -2.51 22.41 -7.19
C LYS A 198 -2.50 21.68 -8.55
N GLU A 199 -1.50 21.96 -9.38
CA GLU A 199 -1.31 21.35 -10.71
C GLU A 199 -0.85 19.89 -10.65
N GLN A 200 -0.31 19.42 -9.51
CA GLN A 200 0.22 18.07 -9.36
C GLN A 200 -0.82 17.09 -8.80
N ALA A 201 -1.92 16.90 -9.52
CA ALA A 201 -3.04 16.06 -9.09
C ALA A 201 -2.60 14.66 -8.62
N LEU A 202 -1.69 14.00 -9.35
CA LEU A 202 -1.16 12.69 -8.96
C LEU A 202 -0.45 12.74 -7.59
N THR A 203 0.39 13.74 -7.34
CA THR A 203 1.11 13.89 -6.07
C THR A 203 0.12 14.08 -4.93
N THR A 204 -0.93 14.86 -5.14
CA THR A 204 -2.01 15.04 -4.17
C THR A 204 -2.75 13.74 -3.90
N THR A 205 -3.20 13.02 -4.93
CA THR A 205 -3.85 11.69 -4.79
C THR A 205 -2.99 10.75 -3.96
N ARG A 206 -1.68 10.68 -4.25
CA ARG A 206 -0.73 9.86 -3.48
C ARG A 206 -0.68 10.26 -2.01
N MET A 207 -0.58 11.54 -1.72
CA MET A 207 -0.51 12.02 -0.34
C MET A 207 -1.81 11.79 0.41
N VAL A 208 -2.98 12.04 -0.20
CA VAL A 208 -4.29 11.72 0.39
C VAL A 208 -4.36 10.25 0.76
N LEU A 209 -4.00 9.35 -0.17
CA LEU A 209 -3.97 7.92 0.09
C LEU A 209 -3.03 7.58 1.24
N LEU A 210 -1.81 8.14 1.30
CA LEU A 210 -0.87 7.88 2.40
C LEU A 210 -1.40 8.36 3.76
N TYR A 211 -2.03 9.54 3.82
CA TYR A 211 -2.66 10.04 5.05
C TYR A 211 -3.77 9.09 5.52
N LEU A 212 -4.62 8.61 4.60
CA LEU A 212 -5.65 7.60 4.91
C LEU A 212 -5.05 6.30 5.45
N LYS A 213 -3.94 5.82 4.87
CA LYS A 213 -3.26 4.58 5.32
C LYS A 213 -2.66 4.70 6.72
N VAL A 214 -2.18 5.89 7.08
CA VAL A 214 -1.64 6.20 8.41
C VAL A 214 -2.78 6.48 9.41
N GLY A 215 -4.02 6.62 8.93
CA GLY A 215 -5.20 6.93 9.75
C GLY A 215 -5.35 8.42 10.08
N ASP A 216 -4.66 9.31 9.36
CA ASP A 216 -4.79 10.76 9.49
C ASP A 216 -5.90 11.30 8.58
N VAL A 217 -7.13 10.98 8.94
CA VAL A 217 -8.30 11.24 8.09
C VAL A 217 -8.58 12.74 7.97
N GLU A 218 -8.32 13.51 9.03
CA GLU A 218 -8.52 14.96 9.03
C GLU A 218 -7.58 15.68 8.06
N THR A 219 -6.31 15.29 8.01
CA THR A 219 -5.33 15.89 7.07
C THR A 219 -5.62 15.46 5.64
N ALA A 220 -6.05 14.21 5.43
CA ALA A 220 -6.50 13.73 4.13
C ALA A 220 -7.68 14.57 3.60
N ARG A 221 -8.68 14.84 4.45
CA ARG A 221 -9.84 15.68 4.13
C ARG A 221 -9.41 17.10 3.74
N LYS A 222 -8.63 17.77 4.60
CA LYS A 222 -8.13 19.13 4.32
C LYS A 222 -7.35 19.21 3.01
N LEU A 223 -6.56 18.18 2.70
CA LEU A 223 -5.79 18.15 1.45
C LEU A 223 -6.69 17.99 0.21
N LEU A 224 -7.74 17.17 0.33
CA LEU A 224 -8.72 16.95 -0.72
C LEU A 224 -9.57 18.20 -0.96
N ASP A 225 -10.10 18.83 0.09
CA ASP A 225 -10.93 20.04 0.02
C ASP A 225 -10.19 21.24 -0.61
N ASN A 226 -8.87 21.34 -0.40
CA ASN A 226 -8.04 22.44 -0.91
C ASN A 226 -7.57 22.27 -2.37
N THR A 227 -7.80 21.09 -2.95
CA THR A 227 -7.36 20.78 -4.30
C THR A 227 -8.59 20.63 -5.19
N PRO A 228 -8.67 21.31 -6.35
CA PRO A 228 -9.76 21.13 -7.30
C PRO A 228 -9.64 19.78 -8.04
N ILE A 229 -9.50 18.69 -7.28
CA ILE A 229 -9.59 17.32 -7.80
C ILE A 229 -11.09 17.03 -7.96
N GLU A 230 -11.72 17.78 -8.87
CA GLU A 230 -13.10 17.55 -9.28
C GLU A 230 -13.26 16.17 -9.95
N ALA A 231 -12.15 15.56 -10.36
CA ALA A 231 -12.14 14.37 -11.20
C ALA A 231 -11.98 13.04 -10.45
N ASP A 232 -11.76 13.02 -9.12
CA ASP A 232 -11.54 11.74 -8.41
C ASP A 232 -12.52 11.54 -7.27
N GLY A 233 -13.78 11.31 -7.64
CA GLY A 233 -14.83 10.93 -6.69
C GLY A 233 -14.47 9.69 -5.87
N ALA A 234 -13.55 8.84 -6.35
CA ALA A 234 -13.09 7.67 -5.60
C ALA A 234 -12.37 8.06 -4.31
N LEU A 235 -11.60 9.16 -4.29
CA LEU A 235 -10.95 9.65 -3.07
C LEU A 235 -11.95 10.09 -2.01
N HIS A 236 -13.02 10.78 -2.43
CA HIS A 236 -14.11 11.18 -1.53
C HIS A 236 -14.80 9.94 -0.94
N CYS A 237 -15.11 8.94 -1.77
CA CYS A 237 -15.71 7.70 -1.31
C CYS A 237 -14.79 6.95 -0.31
N LEU A 238 -13.48 6.92 -0.57
CA LEU A 238 -12.51 6.32 0.36
C LEU A 238 -12.40 7.09 1.67
N LEU A 239 -12.51 8.41 1.63
CA LEU A 239 -12.51 9.27 2.80
C LEU A 239 -13.77 9.02 3.64
N ASP A 240 -14.95 8.91 3.02
CA ASP A 240 -16.20 8.55 3.71
C ASP A 240 -16.11 7.16 4.36
N MET A 241 -15.52 6.18 3.67
CA MET A 241 -15.24 4.85 4.26
C MET A 241 -14.30 4.94 5.47
N ALA A 242 -13.27 5.80 5.41
CA ALA A 242 -12.32 5.98 6.51
C ALA A 242 -12.95 6.65 7.74
N GLU A 243 -13.99 7.45 7.54
CA GLU A 243 -14.77 8.08 8.63
C GLU A 243 -15.93 7.21 9.12
N GLY A 244 -16.14 6.04 8.52
CA GLY A 244 -17.22 5.12 8.87
C GLY A 244 -18.59 5.51 8.30
N ARG A 245 -18.64 6.46 7.36
CA ARG A 245 -19.84 6.88 6.61
C ARG A 245 -20.08 5.95 5.42
N TYR A 246 -20.46 4.71 5.72
CA TYR A 246 -20.58 3.67 4.69
C TYR A 246 -21.79 3.84 3.76
N ASP A 247 -22.87 4.47 4.24
CA ASP A 247 -24.05 4.75 3.41
C ASP A 247 -23.73 5.82 2.35
N GLU A 248 -23.06 6.91 2.75
CA GLU A 248 -22.60 7.97 1.84
C GLU A 248 -21.54 7.43 0.86
N ALA A 249 -20.59 6.63 1.36
CA ALA A 249 -19.60 5.99 0.52
C ALA A 249 -20.26 5.05 -0.51
N ALA A 250 -21.26 4.25 -0.12
CA ALA A 250 -21.98 3.37 -1.04
C ALA A 250 -22.66 4.17 -2.15
N ALA A 251 -23.36 5.26 -1.81
CA ALA A 251 -23.98 6.13 -2.81
C ALA A 251 -22.95 6.75 -3.77
N GLY A 252 -21.81 7.20 -3.25
CA GLY A 252 -20.71 7.71 -4.08
C GLY A 252 -20.13 6.66 -5.03
N TRP A 253 -19.90 5.44 -4.54
CA TRP A 253 -19.42 4.33 -5.39
C TRP A 253 -20.45 3.88 -6.43
N GLU A 254 -21.74 3.92 -6.12
CA GLU A 254 -22.81 3.67 -7.11
C GLU A 254 -22.81 4.72 -8.23
N ALA A 255 -22.68 6.00 -7.88
CA ALA A 255 -22.58 7.08 -8.87
C ALA A 255 -21.32 6.95 -9.75
N LEU A 256 -20.18 6.57 -9.15
CA LEU A 256 -18.96 6.27 -9.89
C LEU A 256 -19.13 5.07 -10.82
N ARG A 257 -19.75 3.99 -10.34
CA ARG A 257 -20.03 2.80 -11.14
C ARG A 257 -20.87 3.13 -12.38
N ALA A 258 -21.87 4.00 -12.24
CA ALA A 258 -22.73 4.42 -13.34
C ALA A 258 -21.96 5.24 -14.41
N SER A 259 -20.95 6.01 -14.00
CA SER A 259 -20.13 6.84 -14.90
C SER A 259 -18.92 6.12 -15.50
N HIS A 260 -18.45 5.03 -14.87
CA HIS A 260 -17.21 4.32 -15.25
C HIS A 260 -17.44 2.96 -15.92
N ILE A 261 -18.57 2.80 -16.63
CA ILE A 261 -18.89 1.55 -17.33
C ILE A 261 -17.83 1.28 -18.41
N GLY A 262 -17.13 0.15 -18.28
CA GLY A 262 -16.07 -0.25 -19.22
C GLY A 262 -14.67 0.31 -18.91
N HIS A 263 -14.51 1.15 -17.89
CA HIS A 263 -13.21 1.66 -17.47
C HIS A 263 -12.35 0.55 -16.83
N GLU A 264 -11.02 0.67 -16.88
CA GLU A 264 -10.10 -0.30 -16.25
C GLU A 264 -10.34 -0.45 -14.75
N ASP A 265 -10.78 0.62 -14.09
CA ASP A 265 -10.99 0.70 -12.64
C ASP A 265 -12.37 0.20 -12.18
N ALA A 266 -13.24 -0.19 -13.12
CA ALA A 266 -14.61 -0.61 -12.80
C ALA A 266 -14.66 -1.76 -11.77
N ALA A 267 -13.71 -2.69 -11.83
CA ALA A 267 -13.63 -3.80 -10.88
C ALA A 267 -13.32 -3.34 -9.44
N LEU A 268 -12.49 -2.31 -9.29
CA LEU A 268 -12.13 -1.74 -7.98
C LEU A 268 -13.29 -0.94 -7.40
N ILE A 269 -14.00 -0.17 -8.26
CA ILE A 269 -15.23 0.54 -7.87
C ILE A 269 -16.28 -0.45 -7.35
N ILE A 270 -16.54 -1.53 -8.10
CA ILE A 270 -17.52 -2.55 -7.70
C ILE A 270 -17.09 -3.26 -6.40
N GLN A 271 -15.79 -3.54 -6.24
CA GLN A 271 -15.29 -4.15 -5.01
C GLN A 271 -15.49 -3.23 -3.80
N ASN A 272 -15.14 -1.96 -3.91
CA ASN A 272 -15.29 -1.00 -2.81
C ASN A 272 -16.76 -0.73 -2.48
N LEU A 273 -17.64 -0.71 -3.51
CA LEU A 273 -19.08 -0.70 -3.31
C LEU A 273 -19.55 -1.92 -2.52
N ALA A 274 -19.17 -3.13 -2.94
CA ALA A 274 -19.54 -4.36 -2.25
C ALA A 274 -19.08 -4.35 -0.80
N VAL A 275 -17.90 -3.80 -0.55
CA VAL A 275 -17.38 -3.58 0.80
C VAL A 275 -18.27 -2.62 1.61
N CYS A 276 -18.69 -1.49 1.04
CA CYS A 276 -19.61 -0.57 1.74
C CYS A 276 -20.96 -1.25 2.03
N LEU A 277 -21.50 -2.00 1.07
CA LEU A 277 -22.74 -2.77 1.23
C LEU A 277 -22.64 -3.83 2.33
N LEU A 278 -21.47 -4.45 2.50
CA LEU A 278 -21.23 -5.37 3.61
C LEU A 278 -21.37 -4.65 4.97
N TYR A 279 -20.87 -3.42 5.08
CA TYR A 279 -20.89 -2.63 6.32
C TYR A 279 -22.26 -2.05 6.64
N THR A 280 -23.08 -1.81 5.62
CA THR A 280 -24.48 -1.37 5.77
C THR A 280 -25.45 -2.55 5.91
N GLY A 281 -24.94 -3.80 6.02
CA GLY A 281 -25.75 -4.99 6.27
C GLY A 281 -26.43 -5.58 5.02
N LYS A 282 -26.10 -5.11 3.82
CA LYS A 282 -26.60 -5.62 2.54
C LYS A 282 -25.73 -6.77 2.01
N LEU A 283 -25.62 -7.85 2.80
CA LEU A 283 -24.67 -8.94 2.52
C LEU A 283 -24.94 -9.66 1.19
N ASN A 284 -26.20 -9.85 0.81
CA ASN A 284 -26.56 -10.52 -0.45
C ASN A 284 -26.13 -9.68 -1.66
N GLU A 285 -26.42 -8.38 -1.66
CA GLU A 285 -25.98 -7.47 -2.74
C GLU A 285 -24.45 -7.41 -2.82
N SER A 286 -23.77 -7.32 -1.67
CA SER A 286 -22.32 -7.38 -1.60
C SER A 286 -21.76 -8.67 -2.23
N ARG A 287 -22.35 -9.82 -1.88
CA ARG A 287 -21.99 -11.12 -2.46
C ARG A 287 -22.16 -11.13 -3.97
N ASP A 288 -23.32 -10.71 -4.46
CA ASP A 288 -23.65 -10.74 -5.89
C ASP A 288 -22.67 -9.90 -6.70
N LEU A 289 -22.28 -8.72 -6.18
CA LEU A 289 -21.27 -7.88 -6.81
C LEU A 289 -19.91 -8.56 -6.90
N LEU A 290 -19.42 -9.15 -5.80
CA LEU A 290 -18.12 -9.82 -5.81
C LEU A 290 -18.13 -11.09 -6.68
N GLU A 291 -19.20 -11.89 -6.64
CA GLU A 291 -19.35 -13.05 -7.52
C GLU A 291 -19.42 -12.63 -8.99
N SER A 292 -20.05 -11.50 -9.31
CA SER A 292 -20.09 -10.95 -10.67
C SER A 292 -18.70 -10.61 -11.20
N LEU A 293 -17.80 -10.08 -10.35
CA LEU A 293 -16.42 -9.81 -10.72
C LEU A 293 -15.67 -11.11 -11.06
N VAL A 294 -15.82 -12.14 -10.24
CA VAL A 294 -15.20 -13.46 -10.48
C VAL A 294 -15.79 -14.12 -11.75
N ASN A 295 -17.09 -13.99 -11.99
CA ASN A 295 -17.76 -14.45 -13.22
C ASN A 295 -17.21 -13.74 -14.47
N ASN A 296 -16.84 -12.46 -14.34
CA ASN A 296 -16.25 -11.65 -15.41
C ASN A 296 -14.73 -11.81 -15.55
N ASN A 297 -14.17 -12.90 -15.01
CA ASN A 297 -12.74 -13.22 -15.04
C ASN A 297 -11.86 -12.14 -14.40
N TYR A 298 -12.33 -11.52 -13.31
CA TYR A 298 -11.45 -10.76 -12.43
C TYR A 298 -10.98 -11.66 -11.28
N SER A 299 -9.69 -11.64 -11.01
CA SER A 299 -9.06 -12.21 -9.83
C SER A 299 -7.92 -11.32 -9.38
N PHE A 300 -7.92 -11.03 -8.08
CA PHE A 300 -6.85 -10.38 -7.34
C PHE A 300 -7.08 -10.67 -5.85
N GLN A 301 -6.05 -10.48 -5.02
CA GLN A 301 -6.04 -10.96 -3.63
C GLN A 301 -7.22 -10.44 -2.80
N SER A 302 -7.50 -9.14 -2.85
CA SER A 302 -8.54 -8.53 -2.03
C SER A 302 -9.95 -8.95 -2.44
N LEU A 303 -10.23 -9.19 -3.73
CA LEU A 303 -11.52 -9.74 -4.19
C LEU A 303 -11.74 -11.14 -3.61
N THR A 304 -10.72 -11.99 -3.73
CA THR A 304 -10.77 -13.38 -3.25
C THR A 304 -10.99 -13.43 -1.73
N PHE A 305 -10.25 -12.59 -0.99
CA PHE A 305 -10.36 -12.50 0.46
C PHE A 305 -11.73 -11.98 0.92
N ASN A 306 -12.23 -10.90 0.30
CA ASN A 306 -13.53 -10.33 0.65
C ASN A 306 -14.67 -11.31 0.37
N LEU A 307 -14.64 -11.99 -0.79
CA LEU A 307 -15.65 -12.97 -1.13
C LEU A 307 -15.59 -14.21 -0.22
N ALA A 308 -14.39 -14.69 0.11
CA ALA A 308 -14.22 -15.76 1.10
C ALA A 308 -14.78 -15.36 2.47
N THR A 309 -14.59 -14.09 2.88
CA THR A 309 -15.15 -13.55 4.12
C THR A 309 -16.69 -13.53 4.08
N ILE A 310 -17.29 -13.09 2.97
CA ILE A 310 -18.75 -13.13 2.80
C ILE A 310 -19.28 -14.56 2.86
N TYR A 311 -18.58 -15.53 2.28
CA TYR A 311 -18.98 -16.94 2.36
C TYR A 311 -18.98 -17.48 3.78
N GLU A 312 -18.01 -17.09 4.61
CA GLU A 312 -18.00 -17.44 6.04
C GLU A 312 -19.13 -16.76 6.84
N LEU A 313 -19.56 -15.56 6.43
CA LEU A 313 -20.63 -14.82 7.10
C LEU A 313 -22.03 -15.30 6.70
N CYS A 314 -22.22 -15.73 5.45
CA CYS A 314 -23.55 -15.96 4.87
C CYS A 314 -23.90 -17.43 4.63
N SER A 315 -22.96 -18.38 4.86
CA SER A 315 -23.21 -19.78 4.49
C SER A 315 -22.54 -20.78 5.43
N GLU A 316 -23.32 -21.75 5.91
CA GLU A 316 -22.81 -22.94 6.60
C GLU A 316 -21.93 -23.82 5.69
N LYS A 317 -22.07 -23.66 4.37
CA LYS A 317 -21.26 -24.36 3.35
C LYS A 317 -20.06 -23.53 2.91
N SER A 318 -19.58 -22.59 3.74
CA SER A 318 -18.47 -21.67 3.42
C SER A 318 -17.24 -22.40 2.88
N ARG A 319 -16.86 -23.54 3.48
CA ARG A 319 -15.72 -24.36 3.04
C ARG A 319 -15.84 -24.82 1.59
N LEU A 320 -17.03 -25.29 1.19
CA LEU A 320 -17.30 -25.73 -0.18
C LEU A 320 -17.25 -24.53 -1.14
N LEU A 321 -17.85 -23.40 -0.76
CA LEU A 321 -17.86 -22.18 -1.58
C LEU A 321 -16.44 -21.63 -1.80
N LYS A 322 -15.59 -21.62 -0.77
CA LYS A 322 -14.18 -21.21 -0.88
C LYS A 322 -13.36 -22.15 -1.75
N SER A 323 -13.60 -23.46 -1.67
CA SER A 323 -12.97 -24.44 -2.56
C SER A 323 -13.36 -24.20 -4.01
N ASN A 324 -14.66 -24.03 -4.28
CA ASN A 324 -15.16 -23.73 -5.62
C ASN A 324 -14.64 -22.39 -6.16
N LEU A 325 -14.52 -21.37 -5.29
CA LEU A 325 -13.93 -20.08 -5.65
C LEU A 325 -12.47 -20.25 -6.09
N THR A 326 -11.69 -21.02 -5.33
CA THR A 326 -10.29 -21.31 -5.64
C THR A 326 -10.16 -22.02 -6.99
N GLU A 327 -10.98 -23.04 -7.24
CA GLU A 327 -11.01 -23.76 -8.50
C GLU A 327 -11.39 -22.86 -9.68
N ARG A 328 -12.45 -22.07 -9.53
CA ARG A 328 -12.88 -21.09 -10.55
C ARG A 328 -11.81 -20.08 -10.85
N ILE A 329 -11.19 -19.51 -9.82
CA ILE A 329 -10.10 -18.56 -10.02
C ILE A 329 -8.97 -19.25 -10.75
N ALA A 330 -8.53 -20.46 -10.35
CA ALA A 330 -7.44 -21.17 -11.01
C ALA A 330 -7.67 -21.33 -12.52
N GLN A 331 -8.90 -21.63 -12.95
CA GLN A 331 -9.28 -21.83 -14.37
C GLN A 331 -9.30 -20.56 -15.24
N GLN A 332 -9.32 -19.35 -14.66
CA GLN A 332 -9.40 -18.13 -15.48
C GLN A 332 -8.14 -17.94 -16.37
N PRO A 333 -8.25 -17.48 -17.62
CA PRO A 333 -7.06 -17.22 -18.44
C PRO A 333 -6.26 -16.03 -17.90
N PRO A 334 -4.92 -16.10 -17.81
CA PRO A 334 -4.10 -14.92 -17.62
C PRO A 334 -4.20 -14.04 -18.88
N SER A 335 -4.40 -12.74 -18.71
CA SER A 335 -4.57 -11.78 -19.82
C SER A 335 -3.77 -10.52 -19.55
N ARG A 336 -3.43 -9.72 -20.58
CA ARG A 336 -2.58 -8.52 -20.45
C ARG A 336 -3.09 -7.43 -19.46
N TYR A 337 -4.18 -7.65 -18.74
CA TYR A 337 -4.72 -6.70 -17.77
C TYR A 337 -5.42 -7.40 -16.59
N ARG A 338 -5.58 -8.73 -16.62
CA ARG A 338 -6.34 -9.51 -15.63
C ARG A 338 -5.69 -10.86 -15.36
N ASN A 339 -5.77 -11.33 -14.12
CA ASN A 339 -5.40 -12.70 -13.72
C ASN A 339 -3.94 -13.09 -14.01
N TRP A 340 -3.06 -12.11 -14.17
CA TRP A 340 -1.62 -12.34 -14.30
C TRP A 340 -0.93 -12.76 -13.02
N GLU A 341 -1.59 -12.48 -11.90
CA GLU A 341 -1.23 -12.82 -10.53
C GLU A 341 -1.34 -14.33 -10.25
N LYS A 342 -0.95 -15.19 -11.20
CA LYS A 342 -1.12 -16.63 -11.09
C LYS A 342 0.19 -17.38 -11.23
N PRO A 343 0.64 -17.96 -10.11
CA PRO A 343 1.12 -19.33 -10.12
C PRO A 343 0.10 -20.21 -9.38
N ASN A 344 -0.18 -21.41 -9.90
CA ASN A 344 -1.11 -22.43 -9.39
C ASN A 344 -0.85 -22.92 -7.92
N THR A 345 -0.02 -22.23 -7.14
CA THR A 345 0.58 -22.75 -5.90
C THR A 345 0.28 -21.96 -4.61
N ASP A 346 -0.40 -20.81 -4.68
CA ASP A 346 -0.50 -19.89 -3.50
C ASP A 346 -1.89 -19.75 -2.86
N PHE A 347 -2.88 -20.59 -3.20
CA PHE A 347 -4.15 -20.61 -2.45
C PHE A 347 -4.01 -21.36 -1.11
N LYS A 348 -3.39 -20.71 -0.12
CA LYS A 348 -3.60 -21.04 1.30
C LYS A 348 -4.77 -20.20 1.82
N ILE A 349 -6.00 -20.64 1.54
CA ILE A 349 -7.24 -20.08 2.12
C ILE A 349 -7.70 -20.95 3.29
#